data_AF-A0A949AW47-F1
#
_entry.id   AF-A0A949AW47-F1
#
_cell.length_a   1.000
_cell.length_b   1.000
_cell.length_c   1.000
_cell.angle_alpha   90.00
_cell.angle_beta   90.00
_cell.angle_gamma   90.00
#
_symmetry.space_group_name_H-M   'P 1'
#
loop_
_entity.id
_entity.type
_entity.pdbx_description
1 polymer ?
#
loop_
_entity_poly.entity_id
_entity_poly.type
_entity_poly.pdbx_seq_one_letter_code
_entity_poly.pdbx_strand_id
1 'polypeptide(L)'
;MNVLKPNLKTTVETLLDKGISQREINRKTGINRKTIRRYGQLYHEALSDAPEHSNYPTGEGVATGFWVQPGQNTPPRPPALEENLPKHARSACEPHRQ
;
A
#
# COMPACT_ATOMS: atom_id res chain seq x y z
N MET A 1 3.95 -25.83 12.32
CA MET A 1 2.67 -25.33 11.78
C MET A 1 2.04 -24.45 12.86
N ASN A 2 2.17 -23.12 12.80
CA ASN A 2 1.49 -22.24 13.76
C ASN A 2 0.09 -21.98 13.23
N VAL A 3 -0.84 -22.84 13.63
CA VAL A 3 -2.23 -22.79 13.19
C VAL A 3 -2.99 -21.87 14.14
N LEU A 4 -3.68 -20.89 13.57
CA LEU A 4 -4.56 -20.01 14.31
C LEU A 4 -5.67 -20.86 14.95
N LYS A 5 -6.18 -20.48 16.13
CA LYS A 5 -7.34 -21.19 16.71
C LYS A 5 -8.48 -21.26 15.67
N PRO A 6 -9.25 -22.36 15.57
CA PRO A 6 -10.29 -22.51 14.55
C PRO A 6 -11.26 -21.33 14.50
N ASN A 7 -11.71 -20.84 15.66
CA ASN A 7 -12.61 -19.71 15.80
C ASN A 7 -12.03 -18.40 15.23
N LEU A 8 -10.71 -18.22 15.37
CA LEU A 8 -10.02 -17.06 14.82
C LEU A 8 -9.81 -17.22 13.30
N LYS A 9 -9.60 -18.46 12.83
CA LYS A 9 -9.43 -18.75 11.39
C LYS A 9 -10.71 -18.41 10.64
N THR A 10 -11.86 -18.91 11.12
CA THR A 10 -13.19 -18.59 10.55
C THR A 10 -13.47 -17.09 10.59
N THR A 11 -13.08 -16.40 11.67
CA THR A 11 -13.22 -14.94 11.76
C THR A 11 -12.39 -14.23 10.69
N VAL A 12 -11.14 -14.64 10.47
CA VAL A 12 -10.30 -14.03 9.43
C VAL A 12 -10.86 -14.30 8.03
N GLU A 13 -11.26 -15.53 7.73
CA GLU A 13 -11.84 -15.91 6.44
C GLU A 13 -13.13 -15.12 6.15
N THR A 14 -14.05 -15.05 7.12
CA THR A 14 -15.30 -14.27 6.96
C THR A 14 -15.07 -12.77 6.81
N LEU A 15 -14.05 -12.20 7.45
CA LEU A 15 -13.72 -10.78 7.28
C LEU A 15 -13.07 -10.51 5.91
N LEU A 16 -12.26 -11.45 5.40
CA LEU A 16 -11.67 -11.36 4.07
C LEU A 16 -12.73 -11.48 2.97
N ASP A 17 -13.67 -12.42 3.11
CA ASP A 17 -14.82 -12.59 2.21
C ASP A 17 -15.69 -11.32 2.12
N LYS A 18 -15.87 -10.63 3.26
CA LYS A 18 -16.55 -9.31 3.33
C LYS A 18 -15.74 -8.17 2.72
N GLY A 19 -14.55 -8.41 2.19
CA GLY A 19 -13.68 -7.39 1.58
C GLY A 19 -13.03 -6.44 2.59
N ILE A 20 -12.99 -6.79 3.87
CA ILE A 20 -12.39 -5.92 4.90
C ILE A 20 -10.87 -5.95 4.75
N SER A 21 -10.24 -4.76 4.82
CA SER A 21 -8.79 -4.66 4.66
C SER A 21 -8.03 -5.43 5.75
N GLN A 22 -6.90 -6.04 5.38
CA GLN A 22 -6.05 -6.79 6.33
C GLN A 22 -5.60 -5.94 7.54
N ARG A 23 -5.43 -4.63 7.33
CA ARG A 23 -5.06 -3.68 8.39
C ARG A 23 -6.19 -3.50 9.40
N GLU A 24 -7.42 -3.45 8.93
CA GLU A 24 -8.60 -3.35 9.78
C GLU A 24 -8.86 -4.65 10.54
N ILE A 25 -8.66 -5.80 9.88
CA ILE A 25 -8.70 -7.12 10.55
C ILE A 25 -7.68 -7.16 11.69
N ASN A 26 -6.44 -6.69 11.46
CA ASN A 26 -5.43 -6.63 12.51
C ASN A 26 -5.86 -5.75 13.70
N ARG A 27 -6.46 -4.58 13.44
CA ARG A 27 -6.96 -3.69 14.50
C ARG A 27 -8.10 -4.32 15.31
N LYS A 28 -8.99 -5.05 14.66
CA LYS A 28 -10.18 -5.66 15.30
C LYS A 28 -9.85 -6.96 16.06
N THR A 29 -8.98 -7.79 15.50
CA THR A 29 -8.70 -9.14 16.02
C THR A 29 -7.38 -9.26 16.78
N GLY A 30 -6.49 -8.28 16.67
CA GLY A 30 -5.13 -8.33 17.22
C GLY A 30 -4.20 -9.32 16.50
N ILE A 31 -4.68 -10.01 15.46
CA ILE A 31 -3.87 -10.97 14.70
C ILE A 31 -2.87 -10.21 13.85
N ASN A 32 -1.61 -10.64 13.85
CA ASN A 32 -0.57 -10.02 13.03
C ASN A 32 -0.96 -10.02 11.54
N ARG A 33 -0.77 -8.88 10.88
CA ARG A 33 -1.06 -8.70 9.44
C ARG A 33 -0.38 -9.75 8.56
N LYS A 34 0.83 -10.21 8.90
CA LYS A 34 1.54 -11.28 8.16
C LYS A 34 0.77 -12.60 8.20
N THR A 35 0.13 -12.90 9.32
CA THR A 35 -0.70 -14.08 9.50
C THR A 35 -1.96 -13.96 8.66
N ILE A 36 -2.66 -12.83 8.74
CA ILE A 36 -3.85 -12.54 7.92
C ILE A 36 -3.52 -12.68 6.43
N ARG A 37 -2.39 -12.13 5.98
CA ARG A 37 -1.92 -12.26 4.59
C ARG A 37 -1.76 -13.72 4.15
N ARG A 38 -1.13 -14.57 4.98
CA ARG A 38 -0.96 -16.00 4.67
C ARG A 38 -2.31 -16.71 4.56
N TYR A 39 -3.23 -16.44 5.48
CA TYR A 39 -4.58 -17.04 5.41
C TYR A 39 -5.37 -16.54 4.21
N GLY A 40 -5.21 -15.28 3.81
CA GLY A 40 -5.82 -14.76 2.58
C GLY A 40 -5.33 -15.48 1.33
N GLN A 41 -4.02 -15.75 1.22
CA GLN A 41 -3.49 -16.53 0.09
C GLN A 41 -4.10 -17.93 0.01
N LEU A 42 -4.15 -18.64 1.15
CA LEU A 42 -4.76 -19.97 1.23
C LEU A 42 -6.26 -19.95 0.94
N TYR A 43 -6.96 -18.90 1.37
CA TYR A 43 -8.39 -18.73 1.11
C TYR A 43 -8.66 -18.50 -0.39
N HIS A 44 -7.86 -17.67 -1.05
CA HIS A 44 -7.95 -17.50 -2.50
C HIS A 44 -7.61 -18.78 -3.27
N GLU A 45 -6.58 -19.51 -2.85
CA GLU A 45 -6.21 -20.81 -3.44
C GLU A 45 -7.34 -21.84 -3.29
N ALA A 46 -7.99 -21.89 -2.12
CA ALA A 46 -9.14 -22.76 -1.89
C ALA A 46 -10.42 -22.35 -2.66
N LEU A 47 -10.57 -21.07 -3.02
CA LEU A 47 -11.65 -20.61 -3.90
C LEU A 47 -11.35 -20.87 -5.39
N SER A 48 -10.08 -21.09 -5.73
CA SER A 48 -9.57 -21.15 -7.10
C SER A 48 -9.13 -22.56 -7.44
N ASP A 49 -10.03 -23.55 -7.42
CA ASP A 49 -9.83 -24.97 -7.83
C ASP A 49 -9.29 -25.18 -9.28
N ALA A 50 -8.70 -24.16 -9.92
CA ALA A 50 -7.90 -24.25 -11.13
C ALA A 50 -6.40 -24.28 -10.77
N PRO A 51 -5.63 -25.31 -11.20
CA PRO A 51 -4.23 -25.45 -10.84
C PRO A 51 -3.39 -24.56 -11.75
N GLU A 52 -3.18 -23.31 -11.36
CA GLU A 52 -2.06 -22.54 -11.90
C GLU A 52 -1.06 -22.32 -10.78
N HIS A 53 -0.18 -23.31 -10.64
CA HIS A 53 1.12 -23.17 -9.98
C HIS A 53 1.97 -22.14 -10.73
N SER A 54 1.59 -20.87 -10.60
CA SER A 54 2.43 -19.77 -10.98
C SER A 54 3.38 -19.51 -9.82
N ASN A 55 4.64 -19.92 -9.97
CA ASN A 55 5.73 -19.52 -9.08
C ASN A 55 6.03 -18.00 -9.18
N TYR A 56 5.21 -17.22 -9.88
CA TYR A 56 5.29 -15.77 -9.86
C TYR A 56 4.61 -15.22 -8.61
N PRO A 57 5.21 -14.23 -7.93
CA PRO A 57 4.47 -13.41 -6.99
C PRO A 57 3.50 -12.54 -7.80
N THR A 58 2.36 -13.09 -8.19
CA THR A 58 1.23 -12.32 -8.69
C THR A 58 0.68 -11.53 -7.50
N GLY A 59 1.32 -10.40 -7.25
CA GLY A 59 0.83 -9.34 -6.38
C GLY A 59 -0.30 -8.57 -7.04
N GLU A 60 -1.27 -9.26 -7.64
CA GLU A 60 -2.51 -8.62 -8.06
C GLU A 60 -3.41 -8.49 -6.82
N GLY A 61 -3.62 -7.24 -6.41
CA GLY A 61 -4.36 -6.90 -5.19
C GLY A 61 -3.61 -5.99 -4.23
N VAL A 62 -2.45 -5.46 -4.60
CA VAL A 62 -1.87 -4.28 -3.95
C VAL A 62 -2.03 -3.09 -4.90
N ALA A 63 -2.82 -2.10 -4.46
CA ALA A 63 -3.14 -0.84 -5.12
C ALA A 63 -4.29 -0.87 -6.15
N THR A 64 -5.54 -0.92 -5.67
CA THR A 64 -6.58 -0.04 -6.24
C THR A 64 -6.30 1.41 -5.83
N GLY A 65 -5.19 1.89 -6.37
CA GLY A 65 -4.94 3.27 -6.72
C GLY A 65 -4.42 3.26 -8.15
N PHE A 66 -5.04 2.46 -9.03
CA PHE A 66 -4.87 2.58 -10.47
C PHE A 66 -5.53 3.87 -10.92
N TRP A 67 -4.87 4.98 -10.62
CA TRP A 67 -4.94 6.14 -11.47
C TRP A 67 -3.85 5.94 -12.50
N VAL A 68 -4.20 5.43 -13.68
CA VAL A 68 -3.53 5.92 -14.87
C VAL A 68 -3.95 7.39 -14.96
N GLN A 69 -3.25 8.24 -14.21
CA GLN A 69 -3.20 9.65 -14.57
C GLN A 69 -2.39 9.69 -15.87
N PRO A 70 -2.95 10.16 -16.98
CA PRO A 70 -2.14 10.47 -18.14
C PRO A 70 -1.18 11.59 -17.72
N GLY A 71 0.11 11.26 -17.64
CA GLY A 71 1.20 12.22 -17.50
C GLY A 71 1.20 13.03 -16.19
N GLN A 72 1.89 12.54 -15.15
CA GLN A 72 2.46 13.47 -14.19
C GLN A 72 3.60 14.24 -14.87
N ASN A 73 3.28 15.37 -15.48
CA ASN A 73 4.31 16.36 -15.80
C ASN A 73 4.96 16.75 -14.48
N THR A 74 6.27 16.54 -14.37
CA THR A 74 7.03 17.15 -13.27
C THR A 74 6.77 18.64 -13.29
N PRO A 75 6.53 19.29 -12.13
CA PRO A 75 6.32 20.72 -12.10
C PRO A 75 7.50 21.41 -12.81
N PRO A 76 7.25 22.44 -13.62
CA PRO A 76 8.32 23.13 -14.34
C PRO A 76 9.39 23.58 -13.35
N ARG A 77 10.65 23.39 -13.72
CA ARG A 77 11.79 23.85 -12.91
C ARG A 77 11.58 25.35 -12.62
N PRO A 78 11.66 25.80 -11.35
CA PRO A 78 11.58 27.22 -11.07
C PRO A 78 12.67 27.94 -11.88
N PRO A 79 12.41 29.17 -12.37
CA PRO A 79 13.42 29.94 -13.07
C PRO A 79 14.70 29.96 -12.23
N ALA A 80 15.86 29.79 -12.89
CA ALA A 80 17.14 29.93 -12.23
C ALA A 80 17.14 31.24 -11.44
N LEU A 81 17.80 31.27 -10.27
CA LEU A 81 17.88 32.42 -9.39
C LEU A 81 18.45 33.63 -10.18
N GLU A 82 17.58 34.39 -10.84
CA GLU A 82 17.93 35.62 -11.51
C GLU A 82 18.38 36.58 -10.42
N GLU A 83 19.56 37.19 -10.60
CA GLU A 83 20.18 38.11 -9.62
C GLU A 83 19.26 39.29 -9.22
N ASN A 84 18.18 39.50 -10.00
CA ASN A 84 17.19 40.54 -9.86
C ASN A 84 15.87 40.08 -9.20
N LEU A 85 15.89 39.14 -8.26
CA LEU A 85 14.71 38.87 -7.42
C LEU A 85 14.38 40.07 -6.53
N PRO A 86 13.10 40.53 -6.48
CA PRO A 86 12.70 41.64 -5.62
C PRO A 86 12.88 41.29 -4.14
N LYS A 87 13.20 42.29 -3.31
CA LYS A 87 13.61 42.10 -1.90
C LYS A 87 12.63 41.27 -1.05
N HIS A 88 11.34 41.31 -1.37
CA HIS A 88 10.29 40.57 -0.67
C HIS A 88 10.22 39.07 -1.04
N ALA A 89 10.83 38.66 -2.15
CA ALA A 89 10.89 37.27 -2.61
C ALA A 89 12.19 36.56 -2.21
N ARG A 90 13.13 37.27 -1.55
CA ARG A 90 14.38 36.69 -1.05
C ARG A 90 14.13 36.02 0.30
N SER A 91 14.63 34.79 0.46
CA SER A 91 14.57 34.10 1.76
C SER A 91 15.36 34.86 2.81
N ALA A 92 14.81 34.97 4.03
CA ALA A 92 15.50 35.58 5.17
C ALA A 92 16.81 34.86 5.53
N CYS A 93 17.01 33.62 5.07
CA CYS A 93 18.22 32.85 5.33
C CYS A 93 19.32 33.03 4.27
N GLU A 94 19.11 33.83 3.21
CA GLU A 94 20.13 34.00 2.16
C GLU A 94 21.49 34.53 2.64
N PRO A 95 21.58 35.51 3.56
CA PRO A 95 22.87 36.00 4.06
C PRO A 95 23.70 34.95 4.83
N HIS A 96 23.11 33.79 5.15
CA HIS A 96 23.71 32.78 6.02
C HIS A 96 24.01 31.46 5.30
N ARG A 97 23.84 31.38 3.96
CA ARG A 97 24.25 30.22 3.17
C ARG A 97 25.75 30.31 2.85
N GLN A 98 26.57 29.61 3.62
CA GLN A 98 27.95 29.27 3.25
C GLN A 98 28.00 27.84 2.72
#